data_AF-A0A925PP55-F1
#
_entry.id   AF-A0A925PP55-F1
#
_cell.length_a   1.000
_cell.length_b   1.000
_cell.length_c   1.000
_cell.angle_alpha   90.00
_cell.angle_beta   90.00
_cell.angle_gamma   90.00
#
_symmetry.space_group_name_H-M   'P 1'
#
loop_
_entity.id
_entity.type
_entity.pdbx_description
1 polymer ?
#
loop_
_entity_poly.entity_id
_entity_poly.type
_entity_poly.pdbx_seq_one_letter_code
_entity_poly.pdbx_strand_id
1 'polypeptide(L)'
;EHERTDTSLLGEPFSFSPGVDNGRSVVVPIRFSQDWTYRTQRQVMTARSRMSFGLDAWDATVHDKKDGPDGRFFSWLGQFQWAQITSLWNTQLIVRADLQKSTESLLPVEQMGVGGRYSVRGYRENLLVRDEVFIASLEGRVPLVLNERWADYLQICPFMDYGTGTNLSAEPTGPKEISSIGIGLRWAAQLFKAPFDLRAETEFYWGHKLQDIKSSNDDIQDDGIHFQLGITAFF
;
A
#
# COMPACT_ATOMS: atom_id res chain seq x y z
N GLU A 1 -15.88 -2.06 -14.33
CA GLU A 1 -14.77 -3.06 -14.36
C GLU A 1 -15.36 -4.42 -14.01
N HIS A 2 -14.69 -5.52 -14.34
CA HIS A 2 -15.15 -6.86 -13.96
C HIS A 2 -13.96 -7.60 -13.35
N GLU A 3 -14.00 -7.78 -12.04
CA GLU A 3 -12.92 -8.45 -11.29
C GLU A 3 -13.41 -9.79 -10.79
N ARG A 4 -12.57 -10.81 -10.97
CA ARG A 4 -12.89 -12.19 -10.61
C ARG A 4 -11.69 -12.82 -9.92
N THR A 5 -11.98 -13.46 -8.79
CA THR A 5 -11.02 -14.24 -8.02
C THR A 5 -11.52 -15.67 -7.92
N ASP A 6 -10.65 -16.64 -8.17
CA ASP A 6 -10.90 -18.06 -7.96
C ASP A 6 -9.82 -18.62 -7.01
N THR A 7 -10.23 -19.39 -6.00
CA THR A 7 -9.36 -19.99 -4.99
C THR A 7 -9.63 -21.48 -4.84
N SER A 8 -8.58 -22.27 -4.62
CA SER A 8 -8.66 -23.72 -4.47
C SER A 8 -7.74 -24.22 -3.35
N LEU A 9 -8.09 -25.36 -2.77
CA LEU A 9 -7.28 -26.10 -1.82
C LEU A 9 -7.19 -27.56 -2.30
N LEU A 10 -5.95 -28.04 -2.51
CA LEU A 10 -5.69 -29.40 -3.01
C LEU A 10 -6.36 -29.72 -4.37
N GLY A 11 -6.52 -28.70 -5.23
CA GLY A 11 -7.14 -28.84 -6.55
C GLY A 11 -8.66 -28.68 -6.55
N GLU A 12 -9.30 -28.57 -5.38
CA GLU A 12 -10.74 -28.38 -5.23
C GLU A 12 -11.07 -26.91 -4.89
N PRO A 13 -12.16 -26.32 -5.42
CA PRO A 13 -12.55 -24.96 -5.07
C PRO A 13 -12.78 -24.80 -3.57
N PHE A 14 -12.18 -23.78 -2.96
CA PHE A 14 -12.23 -23.58 -1.51
C PHE A 14 -12.29 -22.10 -1.16
N SER A 15 -13.25 -21.73 -0.31
CA SER A 15 -13.45 -20.36 0.15
C SER A 15 -12.60 -20.06 1.39
N PHE A 16 -11.48 -19.37 1.21
CA PHE A 16 -10.60 -18.96 2.31
C PHE A 16 -11.08 -17.72 3.06
N SER A 17 -12.13 -17.06 2.57
CA SER A 17 -12.62 -15.80 3.12
C SER A 17 -14.14 -15.74 3.12
N PRO A 18 -14.76 -15.04 4.08
CA PRO A 18 -16.21 -14.84 4.10
C PRO A 18 -16.73 -14.18 2.83
N GLY A 19 -17.90 -14.61 2.36
CA GLY A 19 -18.56 -14.08 1.16
C GLY A 19 -18.03 -14.63 -0.17
N VAL A 20 -17.02 -15.51 -0.17
CA VAL A 20 -16.58 -16.22 -1.38
C VAL A 20 -17.46 -17.46 -1.59
N ASP A 21 -18.07 -17.62 -2.77
CA ASP A 21 -18.94 -18.76 -3.10
C ASP A 21 -18.17 -19.83 -3.90
N ASN A 22 -18.01 -21.02 -3.33
CA ASN A 22 -17.23 -22.14 -3.92
C ASN A 22 -15.84 -21.70 -4.43
N GLY A 23 -15.11 -20.93 -3.62
CA GLY A 23 -13.81 -20.38 -3.99
C GLY A 23 -13.86 -19.28 -5.05
N ARG A 24 -15.04 -18.85 -5.52
CA ARG A 24 -15.20 -17.77 -6.49
C ARG A 24 -15.77 -16.51 -5.85
N SER A 25 -15.20 -15.36 -6.19
CA SER A 25 -15.82 -14.06 -5.91
C SER A 25 -15.71 -13.15 -7.14
N VAL A 26 -16.82 -12.54 -7.54
CA VAL A 26 -16.91 -11.63 -8.67
C VAL A 26 -17.47 -10.29 -8.21
N VAL A 27 -16.81 -9.20 -8.59
CA VAL A 27 -17.29 -7.84 -8.36
C VAL A 27 -17.32 -7.04 -9.66
N VAL A 28 -18.37 -6.25 -9.82
CA VAL A 28 -18.52 -5.35 -10.97
C VAL A 28 -18.74 -3.93 -10.47
N PRO A 29 -17.66 -3.20 -10.16
CA PRO A 29 -17.77 -1.83 -9.70
C PRO A 29 -17.80 -0.82 -10.85
N ILE A 30 -18.58 0.24 -10.65
CA ILE A 30 -18.39 1.53 -11.31
C ILE A 30 -17.55 2.40 -10.39
N ARG A 31 -16.47 2.97 -10.93
CA ARG A 31 -15.52 3.77 -10.16
C ARG A 31 -15.47 5.19 -10.70
N PHE A 32 -15.71 6.16 -9.83
CA PHE A 32 -15.46 7.57 -10.08
C PHE A 32 -14.18 7.98 -9.37
N SER A 33 -13.33 8.77 -10.03
CA SER A 33 -12.08 9.24 -9.43
C SER A 33 -11.86 10.71 -9.71
N GLN A 34 -11.42 11.43 -8.69
CA GLN A 34 -11.05 12.84 -8.76
C GLN A 34 -9.63 12.99 -8.24
N ASP A 35 -8.79 13.62 -9.07
CA ASP A 35 -7.39 13.90 -8.77
C ASP A 35 -7.17 15.40 -8.64
N TRP A 36 -6.51 15.80 -7.57
CA TRP A 36 -6.05 17.17 -7.34
C TRP A 36 -4.56 17.18 -7.07
N THR A 37 -3.83 18.06 -7.75
CA THR A 37 -2.39 18.24 -7.56
C THR A 37 -2.07 19.72 -7.50
N TYR A 38 -1.34 20.10 -6.46
CA TYR A 38 -0.75 21.41 -6.31
C TYR A 38 0.78 21.27 -6.24
N ARG A 39 1.49 22.06 -7.04
CA ARG A 39 2.94 22.00 -7.16
C ARG A 39 3.56 23.39 -7.17
N THR A 40 4.60 23.56 -6.37
CA THR A 40 5.51 24.71 -6.39
C THR A 40 6.93 24.23 -6.70
N GLN A 41 7.92 25.13 -6.66
CA GLN A 41 9.32 24.77 -6.83
C GLN A 41 9.88 23.88 -5.71
N ARG A 42 9.26 23.87 -4.52
CA ARG A 42 9.78 23.15 -3.34
C ARG A 42 8.77 22.21 -2.69
N GLN A 43 7.54 22.20 -3.16
CA GLN A 43 6.45 21.47 -2.52
C GLN A 43 5.51 20.86 -3.55
N VAL A 44 5.04 19.65 -3.27
CA VAL A 44 3.97 18.99 -4.00
C VAL A 44 2.94 18.49 -3.00
N MET A 45 1.67 18.69 -3.31
CA MET A 45 0.54 18.10 -2.62
C MET A 45 -0.32 17.40 -3.67
N THR A 46 -0.70 16.16 -3.39
CA THR A 46 -1.63 15.41 -4.22
C THR A 46 -2.73 14.85 -3.33
N ALA A 47 -3.97 14.96 -3.79
CA ALA A 47 -5.12 14.33 -3.18
C ALA A 47 -5.89 13.57 -4.27
N ARG A 48 -6.21 12.31 -4.03
CA ARG A 48 -7.03 11.47 -4.89
C ARG A 48 -8.23 10.99 -4.09
N SER A 49 -9.39 11.06 -4.70
CA SER A 49 -10.65 10.56 -4.14
C SER A 49 -11.23 9.57 -5.13
N ARG A 50 -11.42 8.32 -4.72
CA ARG A 50 -12.05 7.27 -5.54
C ARG A 50 -13.31 6.78 -4.84
N MET A 51 -14.42 6.80 -5.56
CA MET A 51 -15.71 6.27 -5.12
C MET A 51 -16.02 5.04 -5.96
N SER A 52 -16.27 3.91 -5.32
CA SER A 52 -16.60 2.64 -5.97
C SER A 52 -18.03 2.25 -5.61
N PHE A 53 -18.82 1.91 -6.61
CA PHE A 53 -20.19 1.42 -6.48
C PHE A 53 -20.27 0.02 -7.09
N GLY A 54 -20.38 -1.00 -6.24
CA GLY A 54 -20.55 -2.39 -6.64
C GLY A 54 -21.95 -2.63 -7.20
N LEU A 55 -22.03 -3.27 -8.37
CA LEU A 55 -23.27 -3.58 -9.06
C LEU A 55 -23.61 -5.07 -8.99
N ASP A 56 -24.91 -5.35 -8.93
CA ASP A 56 -25.47 -6.68 -9.19
C ASP A 56 -25.62 -6.87 -10.72
N ALA A 57 -24.51 -7.18 -11.38
CA ALA A 57 -24.46 -7.38 -12.82
C ALA A 57 -23.36 -8.38 -13.18
N TRP A 58 -23.49 -9.05 -14.34
CA TRP A 58 -22.52 -10.01 -14.88
C TRP A 58 -22.02 -11.06 -13.86
N ASP A 59 -22.96 -11.74 -13.20
CA ASP A 59 -22.63 -12.83 -12.26
C ASP A 59 -21.83 -12.36 -11.02
N ALA A 60 -22.05 -11.10 -10.60
CA ALA A 60 -21.51 -10.58 -9.34
C ALA A 60 -21.94 -11.46 -8.15
N THR A 61 -21.03 -11.67 -7.20
CA THR A 61 -21.30 -12.48 -6.01
C THR A 61 -22.19 -11.72 -5.05
N VAL A 62 -23.48 -12.03 -5.09
CA VAL A 62 -24.53 -11.35 -4.31
C VAL A 62 -25.17 -12.33 -3.34
N HIS A 63 -25.39 -11.89 -2.10
CA HIS A 63 -26.03 -12.71 -1.06
C HIS A 63 -27.42 -12.16 -0.72
N ASP A 64 -28.38 -13.06 -0.53
CA ASP A 64 -29.76 -12.70 -0.15
C ASP A 64 -29.87 -12.10 1.26
N LYS A 65 -28.95 -12.50 2.16
CA LYS A 65 -28.87 -11.98 3.53
C LYS A 65 -27.73 -10.96 3.62
N LYS A 66 -28.00 -9.79 4.23
CA LYS A 66 -27.06 -8.67 4.38
C LYS A 66 -25.99 -8.88 5.48
N ASP A 67 -25.72 -10.11 5.88
CA ASP A 67 -24.91 -10.41 7.07
C ASP A 67 -23.44 -10.74 6.74
N GLY A 68 -22.97 -10.40 5.53
CA GLY A 68 -21.60 -10.69 5.11
C GLY A 68 -21.16 -9.91 3.88
N PRO A 69 -19.90 -10.12 3.44
CA PRO A 69 -19.35 -9.47 2.25
C PRO A 69 -20.19 -9.74 0.99
N ASP A 70 -20.44 -8.70 0.20
CA ASP A 70 -21.29 -8.73 -0.99
C ASP A 70 -20.65 -7.91 -2.13
N GLY A 71 -20.93 -8.28 -3.38
CA GLY A 71 -20.56 -7.51 -4.57
C GLY A 71 -21.33 -6.21 -4.74
N ARG A 72 -22.39 -5.98 -3.96
CA ARG A 72 -23.10 -4.70 -3.82
C ARG A 72 -22.56 -3.92 -2.62
N PHE A 73 -21.81 -2.87 -2.90
CA PHE A 73 -21.21 -2.04 -1.87
C PHE A 73 -21.02 -0.61 -2.37
N PHE A 74 -20.85 0.30 -1.43
CA PHE A 74 -20.22 1.58 -1.68
C PHE A 74 -18.94 1.70 -0.84
N SER A 75 -17.83 2.00 -1.51
CA SER A 75 -16.56 2.29 -0.84
C SER A 75 -15.96 3.61 -1.34
N TRP A 76 -15.33 4.32 -0.43
CA TRP A 76 -14.61 5.56 -0.70
C TRP A 76 -13.16 5.41 -0.25
N LEU A 77 -12.23 5.65 -1.17
CA LEU A 77 -10.80 5.69 -0.92
C LEU A 77 -10.28 7.11 -1.13
N GLY A 78 -9.84 7.73 -0.03
CA GLY A 78 -9.10 8.99 -0.05
C GLY A 78 -7.61 8.74 0.09
N GLN A 79 -6.80 9.33 -0.79
CA GLN A 79 -5.34 9.24 -0.73
C GLN A 79 -4.76 10.64 -0.74
N PHE A 80 -3.84 10.91 0.17
CA PHE A 80 -3.18 12.20 0.31
C PHE A 80 -1.67 11.99 0.39
N GLN A 81 -0.93 12.79 -0.35
CA GLN A 81 0.53 12.83 -0.26
C GLN A 81 1.01 14.28 -0.31
N TRP A 82 1.91 14.60 0.59
CA TRP A 82 2.60 15.88 0.65
C TRP A 82 4.09 15.64 0.69
N ALA A 83 4.82 16.35 -0.16
CA ALA A 83 6.28 16.35 -0.15
C ALA A 83 6.79 17.78 -0.15
N GLN A 84 7.78 18.08 0.68
CA GLN A 84 8.42 19.38 0.75
C GLN A 84 9.93 19.25 0.90
N ILE A 85 10.68 20.02 0.10
CA ILE A 85 12.11 20.22 0.30
C ILE A 85 12.30 21.34 1.30
N THR A 86 12.95 21.02 2.41
CA THR A 86 13.29 21.98 3.47
C THR A 86 14.69 22.54 3.24
N SER A 87 14.93 23.76 3.74
CA SER A 87 16.27 24.38 3.66
C SER A 87 17.29 23.71 4.58
N LEU A 88 16.85 22.94 5.58
CA LEU A 88 17.73 22.22 6.50
C LEU A 88 18.28 20.97 5.81
N TRP A 89 19.57 20.98 5.50
CA TRP A 89 20.31 19.90 4.84
C TRP A 89 19.68 19.42 3.53
N ASN A 90 18.92 20.28 2.85
CA ASN A 90 18.16 19.91 1.63
C ASN A 90 17.25 18.69 1.84
N THR A 91 16.75 18.49 3.07
CA THR A 91 15.95 17.32 3.44
C THR A 91 14.59 17.38 2.77
N GLN A 92 14.17 16.29 2.14
CA GLN A 92 12.81 16.14 1.62
C GLN A 92 11.94 15.44 2.68
N LEU A 93 10.94 16.14 3.18
CA LEU A 93 9.91 15.56 4.05
C LEU A 93 8.76 15.05 3.19
N ILE A 94 8.29 13.85 3.50
CA ILE A 94 7.17 13.20 2.82
C ILE A 94 6.16 12.73 3.86
N VAL A 95 4.90 13.11 3.66
CA VAL A 95 3.76 12.61 4.41
C VAL A 95 2.84 11.91 3.43
N ARG A 96 2.38 10.72 3.78
CA ARG A 96 1.34 10.00 3.06
C ARG A 96 0.23 9.60 4.02
N ALA A 97 -1.01 9.68 3.56
CA ALA A 97 -2.16 9.12 4.27
C ALA A 97 -3.12 8.48 3.27
N ASP A 98 -3.62 7.29 3.59
CA ASP A 98 -4.67 6.61 2.83
C ASP A 98 -5.82 6.27 3.79
N LEU A 99 -7.06 6.49 3.36
CA LEU A 99 -8.27 6.23 4.13
C LEU A 99 -9.29 5.52 3.23
N GLN A 100 -9.64 4.28 3.57
CA GLN A 100 -10.75 3.56 2.98
C GLN A 100 -11.91 3.49 3.96
N LYS A 101 -13.09 3.90 3.51
CA LYS A 101 -14.37 3.75 4.21
C LYS A 101 -15.35 3.00 3.34
N SER A 102 -16.18 2.18 3.98
CA SER A 102 -17.19 1.38 3.30
C SER A 102 -18.50 1.43 4.08
N THR A 103 -19.63 1.38 3.39
CA THR A 103 -20.95 1.27 4.03
C THR A 103 -21.36 -0.19 4.27
N GLU A 104 -20.76 -1.13 3.53
CA GLU A 104 -21.02 -2.56 3.58
C GLU A 104 -19.72 -3.35 3.73
N SER A 105 -19.79 -4.59 4.20
CA SER A 105 -18.62 -5.47 4.17
C SER A 105 -18.20 -5.77 2.74
N LEU A 106 -16.91 -5.72 2.50
CA LEU A 106 -16.31 -5.84 1.18
C LEU A 106 -15.81 -7.26 0.97
N LEU A 107 -15.98 -7.77 -0.24
CA LEU A 107 -15.29 -8.97 -0.68
C LEU A 107 -13.77 -8.72 -0.63
N PRO A 108 -12.94 -9.74 -0.36
CA PRO A 108 -11.50 -9.57 -0.15
C PRO A 108 -10.76 -8.81 -1.26
N VAL A 109 -11.26 -8.89 -2.49
CA VAL A 109 -10.70 -8.17 -3.65
C VAL A 109 -10.88 -6.65 -3.58
N GLU A 110 -11.91 -6.17 -2.86
CA GLU A 110 -12.18 -4.74 -2.63
C GLU A 110 -11.70 -4.24 -1.26
N GLN A 111 -11.28 -5.16 -0.38
CA GLN A 111 -10.66 -4.82 0.89
C GLN A 111 -9.26 -4.23 0.69
N MET A 112 -8.82 -3.39 1.61
CA MET A 112 -7.50 -2.77 1.55
C MET A 112 -6.49 -3.53 2.42
N GLY A 113 -5.33 -3.79 1.84
CA GLY A 113 -4.17 -4.37 2.52
C GLY A 113 -3.37 -3.36 3.33
N VAL A 114 -2.93 -3.76 4.52
CA VAL A 114 -2.08 -2.98 5.45
C VAL A 114 -0.89 -3.84 5.88
N GLY A 115 0.30 -3.24 5.86
CA GLY A 115 1.58 -3.94 6.04
C GLY A 115 2.33 -4.05 4.71
N GLY A 116 3.65 -3.93 4.77
CA GLY A 116 4.52 -3.99 3.60
C GLY A 116 5.20 -2.68 3.24
N ARG A 117 6.02 -2.72 2.19
CA ARG A 117 6.88 -1.61 1.75
C ARG A 117 6.13 -0.31 1.48
N TYR A 118 4.91 -0.39 0.95
CA TYR A 118 4.09 0.76 0.52
C TYR A 118 2.94 1.10 1.47
N SER A 119 2.93 0.57 2.69
CA SER A 119 1.96 0.92 3.73
C SER A 119 2.64 1.09 5.09
N VAL A 120 2.74 0.03 5.88
CA VAL A 120 3.44 0.00 7.18
C VAL A 120 4.66 -0.91 7.06
N ARG A 121 5.84 -0.30 6.88
CA ARG A 121 7.11 -1.03 6.78
C ARG A 121 7.43 -1.73 8.10
N GLY A 122 8.32 -2.71 8.07
CA GLY A 122 8.58 -3.58 9.23
C GLY A 122 7.61 -4.75 9.34
N TYR A 123 6.41 -4.65 8.75
CA TYR A 123 5.46 -5.75 8.65
C TYR A 123 5.47 -6.34 7.24
N ARG A 124 5.07 -7.61 7.14
CA ARG A 124 4.88 -8.29 5.86
C ARG A 124 3.74 -7.65 5.05
N GLU A 125 3.77 -7.87 3.74
CA GLU A 125 2.75 -7.35 2.83
C GLU A 125 1.36 -7.93 3.14
N ASN A 126 0.34 -7.07 3.09
CA ASN A 126 -1.06 -7.44 3.30
C ASN A 126 -1.31 -8.22 4.62
N LEU A 127 -0.55 -7.91 5.68
CA LEU A 127 -0.71 -8.54 6.99
C LEU A 127 -2.14 -8.37 7.53
N LEU A 128 -2.72 -7.19 7.33
CA LEU A 128 -4.15 -6.95 7.54
C LEU A 128 -4.81 -6.73 6.19
N VAL A 129 -5.96 -7.34 5.97
CA VAL A 129 -6.84 -7.06 4.82
C VAL A 129 -8.21 -6.74 5.41
N ARG A 130 -8.71 -5.51 5.19
CA ARG A 130 -9.86 -4.96 5.93
C ARG A 130 -10.81 -4.15 5.05
N ASP A 131 -12.09 -4.08 5.47
CA ASP A 131 -13.13 -3.27 4.83
C ASP A 131 -12.80 -1.77 4.92
N GLU A 132 -12.51 -1.31 6.14
CA GLU A 132 -12.10 0.06 6.44
C GLU A 132 -10.66 0.10 6.92
N VAL A 133 -9.89 1.06 6.41
CA VAL A 133 -8.46 1.19 6.69
C VAL A 133 -8.08 2.65 6.81
N PHE A 134 -7.19 2.96 7.74
CA PHE A 134 -6.43 4.20 7.76
C PHE A 134 -4.94 3.90 7.85
N ILE A 135 -4.16 4.46 6.93
CA ILE A 135 -2.70 4.37 6.90
C ILE A 135 -2.13 5.78 6.91
N ALA A 136 -1.08 5.99 7.70
CA ALA A 136 -0.30 7.22 7.71
C ALA A 136 1.19 6.90 7.75
N SER A 137 1.99 7.69 7.03
CA SER A 137 3.43 7.55 6.96
C SER A 137 4.11 8.92 6.95
N LEU A 138 5.20 9.04 7.70
CA LEU A 138 6.08 10.19 7.71
C LEU A 138 7.51 9.72 7.42
N GLU A 139 8.13 10.27 6.38
CA GLU A 139 9.50 9.94 5.97
C GLU A 139 10.30 11.22 5.72
N GLY A 140 11.50 11.30 6.31
CA GLY A 140 12.45 12.36 6.01
C GLY A 140 13.62 11.83 5.21
N ARG A 141 13.80 12.28 3.97
CA ARG A 141 14.95 11.89 3.12
C ARG A 141 16.06 12.92 3.23
N VAL A 142 17.09 12.59 4.00
CA VAL A 142 18.25 13.44 4.22
C VAL A 142 19.35 13.04 3.24
N PRO A 143 19.76 13.92 2.30
CA PRO A 143 20.84 13.62 1.39
C PRO A 143 22.20 13.63 2.10
N LEU A 144 22.95 12.53 1.95
CA LEU A 144 24.34 12.39 2.38
C LEU A 144 25.31 12.72 1.24
N VAL A 145 24.95 12.35 0.02
CA VAL A 145 25.71 12.61 -1.21
C VAL A 145 24.74 13.08 -2.29
N LEU A 146 25.15 14.06 -3.10
CA LEU A 146 24.40 14.57 -4.24
C LEU A 146 25.34 14.84 -5.41
N ASN A 147 24.92 14.47 -6.62
CA ASN A 147 25.57 14.80 -7.89
C ASN A 147 27.05 14.37 -8.00
N GLU A 148 27.39 13.23 -7.42
CA GLU A 148 28.72 12.63 -7.56
C GLU A 148 28.76 11.63 -8.72
N ARG A 149 29.94 11.38 -9.28
CA ARG A 149 30.11 10.47 -10.43
C ARG A 149 29.55 9.06 -10.18
N TRP A 150 29.56 8.60 -8.94
CA TRP A 150 29.09 7.29 -8.51
C TRP A 150 27.70 7.31 -7.86
N ALA A 151 27.11 8.49 -7.66
CA ALA A 151 25.80 8.64 -7.02
C ALA A 151 25.14 9.98 -7.40
N ASP A 152 24.00 9.92 -8.08
CA ASP A 152 23.10 11.06 -8.24
C ASP A 152 22.61 11.53 -6.86
N TYR A 153 22.27 10.56 -6.01
CA TYR A 153 22.06 10.76 -4.58
C TYR A 153 22.37 9.51 -3.77
N LEU A 154 22.79 9.74 -2.52
CA LEU A 154 22.71 8.78 -1.42
C LEU A 154 21.94 9.45 -0.28
N GLN A 155 20.86 8.85 0.18
CA GLN A 155 19.98 9.42 1.20
C GLN A 155 19.74 8.45 2.35
N ILE A 156 19.74 8.98 3.56
CA ILE A 156 19.22 8.25 4.74
C ILE A 156 17.78 8.70 4.99
N CYS A 157 16.91 7.73 5.30
CA CYS A 157 15.47 7.91 5.29
C CYS A 157 14.84 7.40 6.60
N PRO A 158 15.01 8.10 7.74
CA PRO A 158 14.20 7.82 8.93
C PRO A 158 12.71 7.93 8.61
N PHE A 159 11.93 7.02 9.16
CA PHE A 159 10.49 7.01 8.97
C PHE A 159 9.72 6.50 10.19
N MET A 160 8.43 6.81 10.20
CA MET A 160 7.43 6.20 11.07
C MET A 160 6.16 5.94 10.27
N ASP A 161 5.57 4.76 10.47
CA ASP A 161 4.35 4.34 9.79
C ASP A 161 3.32 3.87 10.83
N TYR A 162 2.05 4.12 10.53
CA TYR A 162 0.89 3.68 11.32
C TYR A 162 -0.19 3.18 10.38
N GLY A 163 -0.85 2.09 10.74
CA GLY A 163 -1.96 1.52 10.00
C GLY A 163 -2.98 0.90 10.95
N THR A 164 -4.26 1.12 10.69
CA THR A 164 -5.36 0.53 11.43
C THR A 164 -6.47 0.11 10.48
N GLY A 165 -7.25 -0.91 10.85
CA GLY A 165 -8.38 -1.32 10.05
C GLY A 165 -9.34 -2.27 10.74
N THR A 166 -10.57 -2.28 10.26
CA THR A 166 -11.68 -3.06 10.80
C THR A 166 -12.54 -3.65 9.69
N ASN A 167 -13.23 -4.74 10.00
CA ASN A 167 -14.28 -5.30 9.16
C ASN A 167 -15.64 -4.94 9.76
N LEU A 168 -16.66 -4.79 8.91
CA LEU A 168 -18.00 -4.37 9.33
C LEU A 168 -18.85 -5.57 9.83
N SER A 169 -18.71 -6.73 9.21
CA SER A 169 -19.53 -7.92 9.52
C SER A 169 -18.86 -8.94 10.45
N ALA A 170 -17.58 -8.77 10.78
CA ALA A 170 -16.83 -9.71 11.60
C ALA A 170 -15.81 -9.00 12.48
N GLU A 171 -15.70 -9.41 13.74
CA GLU A 171 -14.58 -8.98 14.57
C GLU A 171 -13.26 -9.50 13.97
N PRO A 172 -12.24 -8.64 13.77
CA PRO A 172 -10.98 -9.06 13.20
C PRO A 172 -10.32 -10.16 14.04
N THR A 173 -10.02 -11.31 13.43
CA THR A 173 -9.11 -12.30 14.01
C THR A 173 -7.68 -11.82 13.83
N GLY A 174 -7.25 -10.86 14.66
CA GLY A 174 -5.92 -10.28 14.59
C GLY A 174 -5.84 -8.88 15.18
N PRO A 175 -4.66 -8.24 15.14
CA PRO A 175 -4.50 -6.87 15.61
C PRO A 175 -5.33 -5.91 14.75
N LYS A 176 -5.91 -4.91 15.41
CA LYS A 176 -6.67 -3.82 14.75
C LYS A 176 -5.75 -2.74 14.20
N GLU A 177 -4.57 -2.59 14.80
CA GLU A 177 -3.57 -1.59 14.43
C GLU A 177 -2.16 -2.16 14.44
N ILE A 178 -1.33 -1.57 13.59
CA ILE A 178 0.09 -1.85 13.46
C ILE A 178 0.85 -0.54 13.25
N SER A 179 2.03 -0.43 13.82
CA SER A 179 2.91 0.73 13.65
C SER A 179 4.37 0.35 13.74
N SER A 180 5.21 1.16 13.12
CA SER A 180 6.64 0.95 13.06
C SER A 180 7.40 2.25 13.00
N ILE A 181 8.66 2.16 13.42
CA ILE A 181 9.67 3.18 13.19
C ILE A 181 10.84 2.51 12.49
N GLY A 182 11.57 3.24 11.69
CA GLY A 182 12.68 2.63 11.00
C GLY A 182 13.55 3.60 10.26
N ILE A 183 14.46 3.02 9.48
CA ILE A 183 15.43 3.74 8.70
C ILE A 183 15.60 3.09 7.34
N GLY A 184 15.76 3.92 6.32
CA GLY A 184 16.08 3.48 4.97
C GLY A 184 17.37 4.10 4.46
N LEU A 185 17.91 3.47 3.43
CA LEU A 185 18.99 3.96 2.60
C LEU A 185 18.52 3.93 1.15
N ARG A 186 18.65 5.05 0.46
CA ARG A 186 18.32 5.16 -0.97
C ARG A 186 19.58 5.59 -1.71
N TRP A 187 19.86 4.92 -2.82
CA TRP A 187 20.97 5.27 -3.69
C TRP A 187 20.50 5.22 -5.12
N ALA A 188 20.88 6.23 -5.91
CA ALA A 188 20.70 6.20 -7.35
C ALA A 188 21.96 6.70 -8.04
N ALA A 189 22.26 6.12 -9.20
CA ALA A 189 23.39 6.55 -10.01
C ALA A 189 23.12 6.35 -11.51
N GLN A 190 23.59 7.31 -12.30
CA GLN A 190 23.73 7.15 -13.73
C GLN A 190 24.93 6.21 -14.03
N LEU A 191 24.64 5.00 -14.49
CA LEU A 191 25.64 3.97 -14.79
C LEU A 191 26.33 4.23 -16.14
N PHE A 192 25.56 4.61 -17.17
CA PHE A 192 26.06 4.91 -18.52
C PHE A 192 25.31 6.11 -19.11
N LYS A 193 26.01 6.93 -19.91
CA LYS A 193 25.46 8.12 -20.59
C LYS A 193 25.46 8.04 -22.12
N ALA A 194 26.07 7.00 -22.69
CA ALA A 194 26.13 6.77 -24.13
C ALA A 194 26.35 5.27 -24.41
N PRO A 195 25.69 4.68 -25.43
CA PRO A 195 24.71 5.29 -26.35
C PRO A 195 23.27 5.40 -25.79
N PHE A 196 23.03 4.93 -24.56
CA PHE A 196 21.75 5.00 -23.85
C PHE A 196 21.99 5.47 -22.41
N ASP A 197 21.00 6.17 -21.84
CA ASP A 197 21.05 6.63 -20.46
C ASP A 197 20.54 5.52 -19.54
N LEU A 198 21.47 4.83 -18.87
CA LEU A 198 21.15 3.79 -17.89
C LEU A 198 21.26 4.34 -16.47
N ARG A 199 20.16 4.31 -15.73
CA ARG A 199 20.10 4.72 -14.33
C ARG A 199 19.70 3.55 -13.45
N ALA A 200 20.44 3.33 -12.37
CA ALA A 200 20.08 2.40 -11.32
C ALA A 200 19.57 3.16 -10.10
N GLU A 201 18.53 2.64 -9.46
CA GLU A 201 18.00 3.10 -8.18
C GLU A 201 17.84 1.90 -7.25
N THR A 202 18.31 2.04 -6.02
CA THR A 202 18.20 1.04 -4.98
C THR A 202 17.63 1.66 -3.73
N GLU A 203 16.81 0.88 -3.05
CA GLU A 203 16.22 1.26 -1.78
C GLU A 203 16.30 0.08 -0.83
N PHE A 204 16.80 0.34 0.36
CA PHE A 204 16.83 -0.62 1.45
C PHE A 204 16.16 0.02 2.66
N TYR A 205 15.17 -0.63 3.24
CA TYR A 205 14.50 -0.16 4.44
C TYR A 205 14.48 -1.26 5.49
N TRP A 206 14.71 -0.87 6.73
CA TRP A 206 14.50 -1.71 7.89
C TRP A 206 13.51 -1.02 8.83
N GLY A 207 12.44 -1.72 9.18
CA GLY A 207 11.41 -1.24 10.09
C GLY A 207 11.35 -2.08 11.35
N HIS A 208 11.43 -1.43 12.51
CA HIS A 208 11.16 -2.04 13.80
C HIS A 208 9.66 -1.99 14.09
N LYS A 209 9.07 -3.17 14.29
CA LYS A 209 7.65 -3.32 14.64
C LYS A 209 7.43 -2.88 16.10
N LEU A 210 6.46 -2.01 16.33
CA LEU A 210 6.10 -1.55 17.67
C LEU A 210 5.06 -2.44 18.35
N GLN A 211 4.42 -3.33 17.58
CA GLN A 211 3.51 -4.35 18.09
C GLN A 211 4.00 -5.73 17.65
N ASP A 212 4.10 -6.64 18.61
CA ASP A 212 4.44 -8.03 18.33
C ASP A 212 3.22 -8.78 17.80
N ILE A 213 3.36 -9.33 16.60
CA ILE A 213 2.34 -10.14 15.94
C ILE A 213 2.95 -11.51 15.73
N LYS A 214 2.32 -12.54 16.32
CA LYS A 214 2.77 -13.92 16.14
C LYS A 214 2.60 -14.32 14.67
N SER A 215 3.70 -14.54 13.98
CA SER A 215 3.72 -15.19 12.67
C SER A 215 3.87 -16.71 12.86
N SER A 216 3.33 -17.48 11.92
CA SER A 216 3.46 -18.95 11.93
C SER A 216 4.74 -19.44 11.26
N ASN A 217 5.45 -18.57 10.53
CA ASN A 217 6.71 -18.83 9.84
C ASN A 217 7.58 -17.57 9.94
N ASP A 218 8.89 -17.75 10.05
CA ASP A 218 9.87 -16.66 10.10
C ASP A 218 10.58 -16.55 8.73
N ASP A 219 10.37 -15.43 8.03
CA ASP A 219 11.14 -15.03 6.84
C ASP A 219 11.73 -13.62 7.02
N ILE A 220 12.63 -13.19 6.14
CA ILE A 220 13.31 -11.88 6.21
C ILE A 220 12.33 -10.69 6.17
N GLN A 221 11.12 -10.88 5.64
CA GLN A 221 10.06 -9.87 5.69
C GLN A 221 9.49 -9.72 7.11
N ASP A 222 9.48 -10.80 7.89
CA ASP A 222 9.13 -10.77 9.30
C ASP A 222 10.24 -10.13 10.14
N ASP A 223 11.48 -10.05 9.64
CA ASP A 223 12.54 -9.22 10.22
C ASP A 223 12.43 -7.72 9.85
N GLY A 224 11.41 -7.37 9.06
CA GLY A 224 11.08 -5.99 8.72
C GLY A 224 11.97 -5.37 7.64
N ILE A 225 12.67 -6.20 6.87
CA ILE A 225 13.56 -5.78 5.78
C ILE A 225 12.76 -5.66 4.47
N HIS A 226 12.93 -4.53 3.78
CA HIS A 226 12.35 -4.28 2.47
C HIS A 226 13.45 -3.82 1.52
N PHE A 227 13.56 -4.46 0.36
CA PHE A 227 14.57 -4.15 -0.65
C PHE A 227 13.92 -3.97 -2.02
N GLN A 228 14.34 -2.93 -2.74
CA GLN A 228 13.91 -2.67 -4.11
C GLN A 228 15.11 -2.25 -4.96
N LEU A 229 15.19 -2.81 -6.17
CA LEU A 229 16.11 -2.42 -7.22
C LEU A 229 15.32 -2.04 -8.47
N GLY A 230 15.55 -0.84 -8.98
CA GLY A 230 15.02 -0.35 -10.25
C GLY A 230 16.16 -0.06 -11.21
N ILE A 231 16.01 -0.47 -12.47
CA ILE A 231 16.91 -0.10 -13.55
C ILE A 231 16.06 0.53 -14.64
N THR A 232 16.38 1.77 -15.01
CA THR A 232 15.68 2.51 -16.05
C THR A 232 16.65 2.83 -17.17
N ALA A 233 16.29 2.45 -18.40
CA ALA A 233 17.03 2.77 -19.61
C ALA A 233 16.20 3.74 -20.45
N PHE A 234 16.79 4.86 -20.86
CA PHE A 234 16.23 5.77 -21.85
C PHE A 234 17.03 5.66 -23.15
N PHE A 235 16.31 5.54 -24.27
CA PHE A 235 16.84 5.42 -25.62
C PHE A 235 16.58 6.70 -26.42
#